data_AF-A0A2V1D703-F1
#
_entry.id   AF-A0A2V1D703-F1
#
_cell.length_a   1.000
_cell.length_b   1.000
_cell.length_c   1.000
_cell.angle_alpha   90.00
_cell.angle_beta   90.00
_cell.angle_gamma   90.00
#
_symmetry.space_group_name_H-M   'P 1'
#
loop_
_entity.id
_entity.type
_entity.pdbx_description
1 polymer ?
#
loop_
_entity_poly.entity_id
_entity_poly.type
_entity_poly.pdbx_seq_one_letter_code
_entity_poly.pdbx_strand_id
1 'polypeptide(L)'
;SQVFEIPSVLAGRHTTNALGDSGAKWNFMKEEFAKREGFSIDRKTRKDIKIGSGKAVTTTGTIQTTFRFKGENEEYPLIFHLLSKCIHDVILGNPFLKATKTFTSNIRRVKERLLKSIRHRHLLYLGNSGPRFSGLVNGIPQEALADSGAQVAVMDEAYALRIGLSIIDDEKHCTRLRFADNSAAYTSGMVYGVEWEFGPGGISEKYKLDFHILKNAPADVILNDSFLFGANAFSKYDCYLTDENDEDEEAYFFVISIDMRHKNEENLDMDSLENKAHCELIRRGEEEDRIENLPVEKRDAAWAAENERRAQWNRGQTSLQLNPERVSSS
;
A
#
# COMPACT_ATOMS: atom_id res chain seq x y z
N SER A 1 -0.46 -8.95 -12.19
CA SER A 1 0.19 -7.96 -11.31
C SER A 1 -0.39 -8.04 -9.91
N GLN A 2 0.47 -7.90 -8.91
CA GLN A 2 0.10 -7.75 -7.50
C GLN A 2 -0.57 -6.38 -7.31
N VAL A 3 -1.56 -6.30 -6.42
CA VAL A 3 -2.26 -5.05 -6.05
C VAL A 3 -2.59 -5.13 -4.56
N PHE A 4 -2.41 -4.01 -3.86
CA PHE A 4 -2.77 -3.86 -2.47
C PHE A 4 -4.02 -3.00 -2.36
N GLU A 5 -5.07 -3.56 -1.77
CA GLU A 5 -6.38 -2.90 -1.65
C GLU A 5 -6.86 -2.93 -0.19
N ILE A 6 -7.67 -1.96 0.20
CA ILE A 6 -8.29 -1.85 1.51
C ILE A 6 -9.81 -2.05 1.31
N PRO A 7 -10.34 -3.25 1.56
CA PRO A 7 -11.78 -3.49 1.48
C PRO A 7 -12.54 -2.59 2.45
N SER A 8 -13.53 -1.88 1.94
CA SER A 8 -14.17 -0.76 2.63
C SER A 8 -15.66 -0.67 2.33
N VAL A 9 -16.38 0.06 3.20
CA VAL A 9 -17.80 0.41 3.06
C VAL A 9 -17.97 1.92 3.19
N LEU A 10 -18.64 2.55 2.22
CA LEU A 10 -18.98 3.97 2.22
C LEU A 10 -20.49 4.18 2.45
N ALA A 11 -20.84 5.19 3.25
CA ALA A 11 -22.23 5.53 3.61
C ALA A 11 -23.05 4.30 4.04
N GLY A 12 -22.43 3.39 4.78
CA GLY A 12 -23.05 2.17 5.31
C GLY A 12 -23.43 1.09 4.29
N ARG A 13 -23.39 1.36 2.97
CA ARG A 13 -23.93 0.44 1.96
C ARG A 13 -23.07 0.20 0.72
N HIS A 14 -22.19 1.13 0.35
CA HIS A 14 -21.42 1.03 -0.89
C HIS A 14 -20.09 0.33 -0.61
N THR A 15 -19.94 -0.92 -1.05
CA THR A 15 -18.68 -1.65 -0.91
C THR A 15 -17.69 -1.23 -1.99
N THR A 16 -16.43 -1.08 -1.60
CA THR A 16 -15.34 -0.73 -2.52
C THR A 16 -14.01 -1.31 -2.03
N ASN A 17 -13.05 -1.39 -2.93
CA ASN A 17 -11.66 -1.72 -2.59
C ASN A 17 -10.86 -0.43 -2.78
N ALA A 18 -10.62 0.29 -1.68
CA ALA A 18 -9.89 1.54 -1.72
C ALA A 18 -8.39 1.27 -1.89
N LEU A 19 -7.68 2.17 -2.57
CA LEU A 19 -6.23 2.18 -2.54
C LEU A 19 -5.77 2.97 -1.31
N GLY A 20 -4.82 2.44 -0.54
CA GLY A 20 -4.08 3.23 0.44
C GLY A 20 -2.84 3.83 -0.22
N ASP A 21 -2.74 5.15 -0.25
CA ASP A 21 -1.65 5.89 -0.87
C ASP A 21 -0.97 6.79 0.18
N SER A 22 0.19 6.36 0.69
CA SER A 22 1.01 7.15 1.60
C SER A 22 1.60 8.40 0.93
N GLY A 23 1.70 8.44 -0.40
CA GLY A 23 2.09 9.63 -1.15
C GLY A 23 0.96 10.65 -1.34
N ALA A 24 -0.28 10.30 -1.00
CA ALA A 24 -1.43 11.18 -1.15
C ALA A 24 -1.67 12.06 0.09
N LYS A 25 -1.72 13.38 -0.10
CA LYS A 25 -1.96 14.35 0.99
C LYS A 25 -3.41 14.34 1.49
N TRP A 26 -4.37 14.01 0.62
CA TRP A 26 -5.79 13.95 0.96
C TRP A 26 -6.41 12.63 0.53
N ASN A 27 -7.63 12.36 0.99
CA ASN A 27 -8.43 11.30 0.42
C ASN A 27 -9.04 11.76 -0.91
N PHE A 28 -9.03 10.89 -1.91
CA PHE A 28 -9.58 11.18 -3.23
C PHE A 28 -10.65 10.18 -3.63
N MET A 29 -11.59 10.65 -4.44
CA MET A 29 -12.62 9.80 -5.03
C MET A 29 -12.81 10.16 -6.50
N LYS A 30 -13.05 9.14 -7.32
CA LYS A 30 -13.39 9.33 -8.73
C LYS A 30 -14.76 9.98 -8.85
N GLU A 31 -14.87 11.07 -9.60
CA GLU A 31 -16.15 11.78 -9.74
C GLU A 31 -17.26 10.89 -10.35
N GLU A 32 -16.89 10.04 -11.32
CA GLU A 32 -17.83 9.12 -11.96
C GLU A 32 -18.35 8.07 -10.99
N PHE A 33 -17.50 7.59 -10.07
CA PHE A 33 -17.90 6.72 -8.96
C PHE A 33 -18.90 7.44 -8.06
N ALA A 34 -18.54 8.66 -7.62
CA ALA A 34 -19.39 9.48 -6.77
C ALA A 34 -20.82 9.66 -7.32
N LYS A 35 -20.92 10.02 -8.61
CA LYS A 35 -22.20 10.21 -9.30
C LYS A 35 -22.99 8.91 -9.38
N ARG A 36 -22.33 7.80 -9.74
CA ARG A 36 -22.97 6.49 -9.88
C ARG A 36 -23.56 5.99 -8.57
N GLU A 37 -22.84 6.18 -7.46
CA GLU A 37 -23.30 5.76 -6.13
C GLU A 37 -24.28 6.77 -5.48
N GLY A 38 -24.56 7.90 -6.15
CA GLY A 38 -25.58 8.87 -5.74
C GLY A 38 -25.14 9.83 -4.63
N PHE A 39 -23.83 10.08 -4.48
CA PHE A 39 -23.33 11.04 -3.51
C PHE A 39 -23.61 12.49 -3.94
N SER A 40 -23.91 13.35 -2.97
CA SER A 40 -24.05 14.79 -3.19
C SER A 40 -22.68 15.45 -3.26
N ILE A 41 -22.39 16.12 -4.37
CA ILE A 41 -21.08 16.73 -4.62
C ILE A 41 -21.14 18.23 -4.32
N ASP A 42 -20.30 18.70 -3.40
CA ASP A 42 -20.05 20.14 -3.23
C ASP A 42 -19.06 20.61 -4.30
N ARG A 43 -19.48 21.58 -5.12
CA ARG A 43 -18.66 22.15 -6.20
C ARG A 43 -17.94 23.44 -5.84
N LYS A 44 -18.20 23.98 -4.63
CA LYS A 44 -17.59 25.22 -4.12
C LYS A 44 -16.15 24.98 -3.65
N THR A 45 -15.91 23.83 -3.03
CA THR A 45 -14.60 23.47 -2.49
C THR A 45 -13.76 22.74 -3.54
N ARG A 46 -12.65 23.35 -3.97
CA ARG A 46 -11.70 22.78 -4.94
C ARG A 46 -10.27 23.01 -4.46
N LYS A 47 -9.36 22.12 -4.86
CA LYS A 47 -7.94 22.19 -4.52
C LYS A 47 -7.11 21.93 -5.77
N ASP A 48 -6.01 22.66 -5.89
CA ASP A 48 -4.97 22.35 -6.87
C ASP A 48 -4.00 21.35 -6.25
N ILE A 49 -3.75 20.26 -6.97
CA ILE A 49 -2.87 19.19 -6.54
C ILE A 49 -1.82 18.93 -7.61
N LYS A 50 -0.61 18.57 -7.18
CA LYS A 50 0.42 18.05 -8.07
C LYS A 50 0.24 16.55 -8.20
N ILE A 51 0.38 16.04 -9.43
CA ILE A 51 0.37 14.59 -9.70
C ILE A 51 1.77 14.09 -10.04
N GLY A 52 1.99 12.77 -10.11
CA GLY A 52 3.32 12.18 -10.38
C GLY A 52 4.04 12.60 -11.66
N SER A 53 3.34 13.22 -12.62
CA SER A 53 3.95 13.82 -13.81
C SER A 53 4.49 15.24 -13.58
N GLY A 54 4.31 15.79 -12.38
CA GLY A 54 4.60 17.18 -12.05
C GLY A 54 3.51 18.18 -12.44
N LYS A 55 2.50 17.75 -13.21
CA LYS A 55 1.36 18.57 -13.63
C LYS A 55 0.48 18.96 -12.43
N ALA A 56 -0.04 20.19 -12.45
CA ALA A 56 -1.10 20.62 -11.55
C ALA A 56 -2.49 20.21 -12.08
N VAL A 57 -3.32 19.66 -11.22
CA VAL A 57 -4.70 19.25 -11.51
C VAL A 57 -5.62 19.86 -10.46
N THR A 58 -6.71 20.48 -10.88
CA THR A 58 -7.72 21.02 -9.96
C THR A 58 -8.80 19.97 -9.70
N THR A 59 -9.10 19.72 -8.43
CA THR A 59 -10.21 18.84 -8.03
C THR A 59 -11.55 19.46 -8.43
N THR A 60 -12.54 18.62 -8.72
CA THR A 60 -13.82 19.09 -9.26
C THR A 60 -14.88 19.38 -8.19
N GLY A 61 -14.55 19.10 -6.93
CA GLY A 61 -15.45 19.25 -5.79
C GLY A 61 -15.00 18.40 -4.60
N THR A 62 -15.86 18.31 -3.60
CA THR A 62 -15.70 17.42 -2.45
C THR A 62 -16.97 16.66 -2.13
N ILE A 63 -16.82 15.54 -1.42
CA ILE A 63 -17.90 14.78 -0.79
C ILE A 63 -17.55 14.58 0.67
N GLN A 64 -18.54 14.71 1.54
CA GLN A 64 -18.46 14.27 2.92
C GLN A 64 -19.32 13.01 3.08
N THR A 65 -18.74 11.93 3.58
CA THR A 65 -19.44 10.65 3.78
C THR A 65 -18.81 9.89 4.94
N THR A 66 -19.50 8.87 5.46
CA THR A 66 -18.89 7.90 6.37
C THR A 66 -18.13 6.83 5.59
N PHE A 67 -17.01 6.40 6.16
CA PHE A 67 -16.14 5.33 5.71
C PHE A 67 -15.96 4.31 6.82
N ARG A 68 -15.87 3.03 6.47
CA ARG A 68 -15.62 1.94 7.41
C ARG A 68 -14.77 0.87 6.76
N PHE A 69 -13.80 0.33 7.49
CA PHE A 69 -13.07 -0.86 7.05
C PHE A 69 -14.03 -2.06 7.01
N LYS A 70 -13.95 -2.89 5.95
CA LYS A 70 -14.84 -4.04 5.82
C LYS A 70 -14.61 -5.02 6.98
N GLY A 71 -15.69 -5.44 7.64
CA GLY A 71 -15.66 -6.35 8.78
C GLY A 71 -15.44 -5.66 10.14
N GLU A 72 -15.18 -4.35 10.15
CA GLU A 72 -15.09 -3.56 11.39
C GLU A 72 -16.36 -2.74 11.59
N ASN A 73 -16.63 -2.30 12.82
CA ASN A 73 -17.83 -1.52 13.16
C ASN A 73 -17.56 -0.01 13.26
N GLU A 74 -16.31 0.40 13.36
CA GLU A 74 -15.93 1.80 13.53
C GLU A 74 -16.15 2.59 12.23
N GLU A 75 -16.88 3.71 12.33
CA GLU A 75 -17.15 4.60 11.21
C GLU A 75 -16.33 5.88 11.34
N TYR A 76 -15.74 6.31 10.22
CA TYR A 76 -14.92 7.49 10.10
C TYR A 76 -15.61 8.50 9.18
N PRO A 77 -15.91 9.73 9.64
CA PRO A 77 -16.35 10.79 8.75
C PRO A 77 -15.16 11.25 7.90
N LEU A 78 -15.26 11.10 6.57
CA LEU A 78 -14.20 11.48 5.65
C LEU A 78 -14.69 12.50 4.63
N ILE A 79 -13.77 13.41 4.28
CA ILE A 79 -13.89 14.29 3.12
C ILE A 79 -13.04 13.69 2.00
N PHE A 80 -13.66 13.49 0.84
CA PHE A 80 -13.00 13.06 -0.38
C PHE A 80 -12.96 14.21 -1.39
N HIS A 81 -11.78 14.52 -1.89
CA HIS A 81 -11.61 15.45 -3.00
C HIS A 81 -11.81 14.71 -4.34
N LEU A 82 -12.57 15.31 -5.25
CA LEU A 82 -12.96 14.62 -6.47
C LEU A 82 -11.99 14.83 -7.61
N LEU A 83 -11.58 13.72 -8.22
CA LEU A 83 -10.80 13.69 -9.45
C LEU A 83 -11.68 13.27 -10.61
N SER A 84 -11.73 14.10 -11.65
CA SER A 84 -12.57 13.86 -12.83
C SER A 84 -12.21 12.57 -13.55
N LYS A 85 -10.91 12.29 -13.71
CA LYS A 85 -10.37 11.14 -14.47
C LYS A 85 -9.48 10.24 -13.61
N CYS A 86 -9.92 9.93 -12.39
CA CYS A 86 -9.17 9.04 -11.51
C CYS A 86 -9.11 7.61 -12.03
N ILE A 87 -7.96 6.96 -11.87
CA ILE A 87 -7.78 5.54 -12.22
C ILE A 87 -8.33 4.59 -11.15
N HIS A 88 -8.51 5.08 -9.92
CA HIS A 88 -9.08 4.35 -8.78
C HIS A 88 -10.36 5.04 -8.29
N ASP A 89 -11.33 4.24 -7.85
CA ASP A 89 -12.61 4.77 -7.35
C ASP A 89 -12.44 5.54 -6.05
N VAL A 90 -11.59 5.02 -5.14
CA VAL A 90 -11.31 5.61 -3.82
C VAL A 90 -9.82 5.48 -3.50
N ILE A 91 -9.21 6.57 -3.06
CA ILE A 91 -7.83 6.64 -2.57
C ILE A 91 -7.87 7.23 -1.16
N LEU A 92 -7.24 6.53 -0.22
CA LEU A 92 -7.06 6.97 1.16
C LEU A 92 -5.67 7.57 1.30
N GLY A 93 -5.61 8.81 1.77
CA GLY A 93 -4.35 9.55 1.91
C GLY A 93 -3.62 9.29 3.22
N ASN A 94 -2.37 9.71 3.26
CA ASN A 94 -1.45 9.51 4.38
C ASN A 94 -2.03 9.93 5.74
N PRO A 95 -2.69 11.10 5.89
CA PRO A 95 -3.22 11.50 7.21
C PRO A 95 -4.22 10.50 7.77
N PHE A 96 -5.12 9.98 6.95
CA PHE A 96 -6.09 8.96 7.39
C PHE A 96 -5.39 7.64 7.69
N LEU A 97 -4.51 7.18 6.79
CA LEU A 97 -3.78 5.93 6.95
C LEU A 97 -2.91 5.91 8.23
N LYS A 98 -2.29 7.04 8.56
CA LYS A 98 -1.51 7.24 9.80
C LYS A 98 -2.42 7.24 11.02
N ALA A 99 -3.50 8.03 11.00
CA ALA A 99 -4.45 8.12 12.11
C ALA A 99 -5.04 6.75 12.47
N THR A 100 -5.34 5.92 11.46
CA THR A 100 -5.88 4.57 11.68
C THR A 100 -4.81 3.48 11.79
N LYS A 101 -3.52 3.85 11.76
CA LYS A 101 -2.36 2.93 11.81
C LYS A 101 -2.44 1.80 10.77
N THR A 102 -2.98 2.11 9.59
CA THR A 102 -3.33 1.10 8.58
C THR A 102 -2.13 0.34 8.04
N PHE A 103 -1.00 1.01 7.85
CA PHE A 103 0.24 0.37 7.34
C PHE A 103 1.20 -0.07 8.42
N THR A 104 0.87 0.17 9.69
CA THR A 104 1.68 -0.25 10.83
C THR A 104 0.93 -1.34 11.61
N SER A 105 0.31 -0.99 12.74
CA SER A 105 -0.33 -1.95 13.65
C SER A 105 -1.56 -2.65 13.05
N ASN A 106 -2.15 -2.12 11.97
CA ASN A 106 -3.36 -2.66 11.35
C ASN A 106 -3.15 -3.15 9.90
N ILE A 107 -1.94 -3.59 9.55
CA ILE A 107 -1.60 -4.04 8.17
C ILE A 107 -2.55 -5.12 7.62
N ARG A 108 -3.20 -5.91 8.49
CA ARG A 108 -4.24 -6.88 8.12
C ARG A 108 -5.43 -6.30 7.33
N ARG A 109 -5.65 -4.97 7.42
CA ARG A 109 -6.67 -4.24 6.64
C ARG A 109 -6.31 -4.16 5.15
N VAL A 110 -5.02 -4.23 4.83
CA VAL A 110 -4.51 -4.27 3.46
C VAL A 110 -4.56 -5.70 2.95
N LYS A 111 -5.19 -5.91 1.81
CA LYS A 111 -5.32 -7.20 1.13
C LYS A 111 -4.55 -7.19 -0.16
N GLU A 112 -3.63 -8.13 -0.28
CA GLU A 112 -2.89 -8.38 -1.51
C GLU A 112 -3.72 -9.22 -2.48
N ARG A 113 -3.72 -8.86 -3.77
CA ARG A 113 -4.42 -9.59 -4.83
C ARG A 113 -3.59 -9.73 -6.09
N LEU A 114 -3.59 -10.94 -6.67
CA LEU A 114 -3.01 -11.22 -7.98
C LEU A 114 -4.05 -11.05 -9.08
N LEU A 115 -3.83 -10.09 -9.96
CA LEU A 115 -4.71 -9.83 -11.09
C LEU A 115 -4.15 -10.42 -12.37
N LYS A 116 -5.02 -11.17 -13.07
CA LYS A 116 -4.70 -11.92 -14.31
C LYS A 116 -4.55 -11.05 -15.57
N SER A 117 -4.82 -9.75 -15.50
CA SER A 117 -4.82 -8.84 -16.65
C SER A 117 -3.54 -8.01 -16.74
N ILE A 118 -3.16 -7.66 -17.98
CA ILE A 118 -2.10 -6.70 -18.31
C ILE A 118 -2.54 -5.33 -17.78
N ARG A 119 -2.02 -4.92 -16.63
CA ARG A 119 -2.29 -3.59 -16.08
C ARG A 119 -1.19 -2.62 -16.51
N HIS A 120 -1.62 -1.43 -16.91
CA HIS A 120 -0.76 -0.27 -16.99
C HIS A 120 -0.17 0.00 -15.61
N ARG A 121 1.15 0.17 -15.53
CA ARG A 121 1.83 0.54 -14.28
C ARG A 121 1.48 1.99 -13.96
N HIS A 122 1.09 2.26 -12.73
CA HIS A 122 0.75 3.62 -12.31
C HIS A 122 1.71 4.21 -11.27
N LEU A 123 1.85 5.53 -11.35
CA LEU A 123 2.50 6.38 -10.38
C LEU A 123 1.49 7.47 -10.04
N LEU A 124 0.83 7.36 -8.89
CA LEU A 124 -0.23 8.30 -8.54
C LEU A 124 0.36 9.64 -8.10
N TYR A 125 1.23 9.59 -7.08
CA TYR A 125 1.79 10.73 -6.34
C TYR A 125 0.82 11.91 -6.27
N LEU A 126 0.02 11.97 -5.22
CA LEU A 126 -1.10 12.91 -5.10
C LEU A 126 -0.87 13.92 -3.97
N GLY A 127 0.15 14.76 -4.10
CA GLY A 127 0.50 15.74 -3.08
C GLY A 127 1.75 16.53 -3.39
N ASN A 128 2.15 17.37 -2.43
CA ASN A 128 3.43 18.10 -2.45
C ASN A 128 4.38 17.61 -1.34
N SER A 129 3.88 16.84 -0.37
CA SER A 129 4.60 16.26 0.75
C SER A 129 4.08 14.85 0.98
N GLY A 130 4.98 13.90 1.16
CA GLY A 130 4.68 12.51 1.50
C GLY A 130 5.79 11.96 2.38
N PRO A 131 5.55 10.87 3.13
CA PRO A 131 6.52 10.33 4.06
C PRO A 131 7.76 9.85 3.31
N ARG A 132 8.93 10.07 3.91
CA ARG A 132 10.23 9.74 3.34
C ARG A 132 11.00 8.84 4.28
N PHE A 133 11.64 7.81 3.73
CA PHE A 133 12.63 7.05 4.48
C PHE A 133 14.01 7.63 4.24
N SER A 134 14.72 7.93 5.33
CA SER A 134 16.16 8.12 5.30
C SER A 134 16.84 6.78 5.02
N GLY A 135 17.82 6.78 4.13
CA GLY A 135 18.54 5.58 3.76
C GLY A 135 19.79 5.84 2.93
N LEU A 136 20.30 4.79 2.32
CA LEU A 136 21.45 4.82 1.43
C LEU A 136 21.10 4.22 0.07
N VAL A 137 21.46 4.92 -1.02
CA VAL A 137 21.46 4.39 -2.38
C VAL A 137 22.91 4.08 -2.77
N ASN A 138 23.25 2.80 -2.95
CA ASN A 138 24.64 2.37 -3.19
C ASN A 138 25.64 2.96 -2.18
N GLY A 139 25.24 3.07 -0.90
CA GLY A 139 26.05 3.66 0.17
C GLY A 139 26.02 5.19 0.25
N ILE A 140 25.31 5.89 -0.65
CA ILE A 140 25.17 7.35 -0.65
C ILE A 140 23.89 7.74 0.12
N PRO A 141 23.97 8.62 1.14
CA PRO A 141 22.79 9.09 1.87
C PRO A 141 21.73 9.70 0.96
N GLN A 142 20.49 9.27 1.15
CA GLN A 142 19.35 9.68 0.33
C GLN A 142 18.03 9.59 1.11
N GLU A 143 17.16 10.57 0.91
CA GLU A 143 15.75 10.51 1.29
C GLU A 143 14.92 9.94 0.15
N ALA A 144 14.20 8.85 0.40
CA ALA A 144 13.34 8.22 -0.59
C ALA A 144 11.87 8.40 -0.22
N LEU A 145 11.06 8.90 -1.15
CA LEU A 145 9.63 9.04 -0.98
C LEU A 145 8.98 7.65 -0.87
N ALA A 146 8.27 7.39 0.21
CA ALA A 146 7.48 6.19 0.40
C ALA A 146 6.08 6.40 -0.21
N ASP A 147 5.87 5.92 -1.44
CA ASP A 147 4.61 6.05 -2.16
C ASP A 147 3.97 4.67 -2.36
N SER A 148 3.10 4.27 -1.44
CA SER A 148 2.31 3.03 -1.56
C SER A 148 1.25 3.09 -2.67
N GLY A 149 1.04 4.26 -3.29
CA GLY A 149 0.24 4.43 -4.50
C GLY A 149 1.05 4.26 -5.80
N ALA A 150 2.36 4.07 -5.71
CA ALA A 150 3.22 3.74 -6.85
C ALA A 150 3.34 2.22 -7.02
N GLN A 151 3.16 1.73 -8.25
CA GLN A 151 3.32 0.30 -8.60
C GLN A 151 4.73 -0.07 -9.04
N VAL A 152 5.59 0.92 -9.23
CA VAL A 152 6.98 0.74 -9.64
C VAL A 152 7.86 1.69 -8.88
N ALA A 153 9.06 1.23 -8.53
CA ALA A 153 10.07 2.11 -7.99
C ALA A 153 10.52 3.05 -9.11
N VAL A 154 10.63 4.34 -8.78
CA VAL A 154 10.99 5.39 -9.74
C VAL A 154 12.20 6.14 -9.23
N MET A 155 13.09 6.49 -10.13
CA MET A 155 14.24 7.34 -9.86
C MET A 155 14.25 8.51 -10.84
N ASP A 156 14.57 9.70 -10.35
CA ASP A 156 14.73 10.87 -11.22
C ASP A 156 15.94 10.68 -12.16
N GLU A 157 15.79 11.05 -13.43
CA GLU A 157 16.86 10.93 -14.43
C GLU A 157 18.11 11.74 -14.06
N ALA A 158 17.94 12.99 -13.64
CA ALA A 158 19.07 13.84 -13.29
C ALA A 158 19.78 13.31 -12.04
N TYR A 159 19.02 12.75 -11.09
CA TYR A 159 19.60 12.07 -9.94
C TYR A 159 20.39 10.82 -10.34
N ALA A 160 19.81 9.92 -11.13
CA ALA A 160 20.47 8.69 -11.57
C ALA A 160 21.81 8.98 -12.27
N LEU A 161 21.83 9.98 -13.15
CA LEU A 161 23.05 10.44 -13.83
C LEU A 161 24.06 11.04 -12.84
N ARG A 162 23.59 11.85 -11.87
CA ARG A 162 24.44 12.49 -10.85
C ARG A 162 25.19 11.48 -9.98
N ILE A 163 24.57 10.37 -9.63
CA ILE A 163 25.21 9.29 -8.86
C ILE A 163 25.90 8.23 -9.73
N GLY A 164 26.00 8.47 -11.05
CA GLY A 164 26.78 7.65 -11.98
C GLY A 164 26.15 6.32 -12.37
N LEU A 165 24.82 6.20 -12.31
CA LEU A 165 24.12 4.99 -12.74
C LEU A 165 24.02 4.90 -14.27
N SER A 166 24.20 3.69 -14.80
CA SER A 166 24.02 3.39 -16.23
C SER A 166 22.55 3.13 -16.55
N ILE A 167 21.90 4.07 -17.22
CA ILE A 167 20.50 3.95 -17.66
C ILE A 167 20.46 3.09 -18.93
N ILE A 168 19.63 2.04 -18.93
CA ILE A 168 19.32 1.25 -20.12
C ILE A 168 18.06 1.82 -20.76
N ASP A 169 18.20 2.41 -21.95
CA ASP A 169 17.21 3.28 -22.59
C ASP A 169 16.59 2.71 -23.88
N ASP A 170 16.86 1.43 -24.21
CA ASP A 170 16.22 0.79 -25.34
C ASP A 170 14.69 0.63 -25.16
N GLU A 171 13.96 0.44 -26.26
CA GLU A 171 12.49 0.46 -26.29
C GLU A 171 11.85 -0.52 -25.28
N LYS A 172 12.49 -1.66 -24.99
CA LYS A 172 11.94 -2.66 -24.06
C LYS A 172 12.02 -2.22 -22.59
N HIS A 173 12.86 -1.25 -22.28
CA HIS A 173 13.06 -0.68 -20.94
C HIS A 173 12.34 0.66 -20.75
N CYS A 174 11.85 1.26 -21.83
CA CYS A 174 10.96 2.42 -21.78
C CYS A 174 9.53 2.00 -21.43
N THR A 175 9.13 2.20 -20.17
CA THR A 175 7.81 1.81 -19.67
C THR A 175 6.83 2.97 -19.73
N ARG A 176 5.64 2.72 -20.27
CA ARG A 176 4.53 3.68 -20.23
C ARG A 176 3.86 3.68 -18.85
N LEU A 177 4.07 4.73 -18.08
CA LEU A 177 3.43 4.97 -16.79
C LEU A 177 2.12 5.74 -16.97
N ARG A 178 1.14 5.41 -16.13
CA ARG A 178 -0.13 6.14 -16.01
C ARG A 178 -0.19 6.91 -14.71
N PHE A 179 -0.65 8.15 -14.75
CA PHE A 179 -0.78 9.00 -13.56
C PHE A 179 -2.22 9.04 -13.04
N ALA A 180 -2.41 9.65 -11.87
CA ALA A 180 -3.71 9.72 -11.22
C ALA A 180 -4.83 10.36 -12.08
N ASP A 181 -4.51 11.33 -12.94
CA ASP A 181 -5.47 11.96 -13.87
C ASP A 181 -5.70 11.16 -15.17
N ASN A 182 -5.22 9.91 -15.20
CA ASN A 182 -5.24 9.01 -16.35
C ASN A 182 -4.42 9.49 -17.56
N SER A 183 -3.61 10.55 -17.41
CA SER A 183 -2.54 10.87 -18.36
C SER A 183 -1.43 9.81 -18.29
N ALA A 184 -0.53 9.82 -19.27
CA ALA A 184 0.56 8.86 -19.34
C ALA A 184 1.83 9.51 -19.89
N ALA A 185 2.98 9.00 -19.45
CA ALA A 185 4.30 9.34 -19.99
C ALA A 185 5.16 8.08 -20.08
N TYR A 186 6.18 8.12 -20.92
CA TYR A 186 7.19 7.08 -20.99
C TYR A 186 8.36 7.39 -20.05
N THR A 187 8.87 6.36 -19.38
CA THR A 187 10.16 6.43 -18.69
C THR A 187 11.27 6.52 -19.72
N SER A 188 12.41 7.10 -19.32
CA SER A 188 13.58 7.24 -20.18
C SER A 188 14.42 5.97 -20.24
N GLY A 189 14.12 5.00 -19.38
CA GLY A 189 14.79 3.71 -19.33
C GLY A 189 14.61 3.04 -17.97
N MET A 190 15.49 2.11 -17.65
CA MET A 190 15.60 1.45 -16.35
C MET A 190 17.05 1.38 -15.86
N VAL A 191 17.22 1.34 -14.55
CA VAL A 191 18.45 0.95 -13.87
C VAL A 191 18.18 -0.28 -13.02
N TYR A 192 19.14 -1.20 -12.96
CA TYR A 192 18.97 -2.52 -12.35
C TYR A 192 19.88 -2.73 -11.16
N GLY A 193 19.40 -3.47 -10.16
CA GLY A 193 20.22 -3.93 -9.04
C GLY A 193 20.81 -2.80 -8.18
N VAL A 194 20.12 -1.66 -8.10
CA VAL A 194 20.50 -0.55 -7.25
C VAL A 194 20.31 -0.97 -5.79
N GLU A 195 21.32 -0.77 -4.95
CA GLU A 195 21.25 -1.10 -3.53
C GLU A 195 20.50 -0.01 -2.77
N TRP A 196 19.49 -0.40 -2.01
CA TRP A 196 18.83 0.43 -1.01
C TRP A 196 19.05 -0.16 0.38
N GLU A 197 19.36 0.70 1.34
CA GLU A 197 19.49 0.34 2.76
C GLU A 197 18.74 1.39 3.59
N PHE A 198 17.96 0.98 4.59
CA PHE A 198 17.26 1.92 5.48
C PHE A 198 18.20 2.46 6.56
N GLY A 199 18.07 3.73 6.89
CA GLY A 199 18.87 4.40 7.92
C GLY A 199 20.33 4.67 7.51
N PRO A 200 21.25 4.84 8.48
CA PRO A 200 22.61 5.33 8.24
C PRO A 200 23.58 4.30 7.65
N GLY A 201 23.15 3.05 7.47
CA GLY A 201 23.97 1.97 6.93
C GLY A 201 24.62 1.05 7.96
N GLY A 202 24.99 -0.14 7.53
CA GLY A 202 25.76 -1.15 8.30
C GLY A 202 24.96 -1.96 9.31
N ILE A 203 23.65 -1.75 9.41
CA ILE A 203 22.77 -2.37 10.42
C ILE A 203 21.54 -2.99 9.77
N SER A 204 20.95 -2.32 8.77
CA SER A 204 19.73 -2.79 8.14
C SER A 204 20.02 -3.73 6.97
N GLU A 205 18.99 -4.42 6.52
CA GLU A 205 19.06 -5.29 5.37
C GLU A 205 19.27 -4.46 4.09
N LYS A 206 20.09 -4.99 3.18
CA LYS A 206 20.35 -4.39 1.88
C LYS A 206 19.43 -4.99 0.83
N TYR A 207 18.66 -4.14 0.16
CA TYR A 207 17.72 -4.54 -0.87
C TYR A 207 18.26 -4.17 -2.25
N LYS A 208 18.13 -5.07 -3.22
CA LYS A 208 18.41 -4.78 -4.63
C LYS A 208 17.11 -4.42 -5.33
N LEU A 209 17.03 -3.19 -5.83
CA LEU A 209 15.85 -2.62 -6.46
C LEU A 209 16.15 -2.25 -7.92
N ASP A 210 15.14 -2.45 -8.76
CA ASP A 210 15.15 -1.99 -10.14
C ASP A 210 14.27 -0.73 -10.23
N PHE A 211 14.82 0.34 -10.79
CA PHE A 211 14.11 1.62 -10.90
C PHE A 211 13.78 1.94 -12.34
N HIS A 212 12.56 2.43 -12.53
CA HIS A 212 12.17 3.12 -13.75
C HIS A 212 12.65 4.57 -13.71
N ILE A 213 13.30 5.01 -14.78
CA ILE A 213 13.86 6.36 -14.83
C ILE A 213 12.83 7.34 -15.38
N LEU A 214 12.40 8.30 -14.57
CA LEU A 214 11.43 9.31 -14.96
C LEU A 214 12.07 10.69 -14.95
N LYS A 215 11.88 11.45 -16.03
CA LYS A 215 12.35 12.85 -16.09
C LYS A 215 11.50 13.73 -15.18
N ASN A 216 12.17 14.53 -14.35
CA ASN A 216 11.53 15.47 -13.43
C ASN A 216 10.56 14.75 -12.47
N ALA A 217 11.01 13.62 -11.93
CA ALA A 217 10.23 12.91 -10.92
C ALA A 217 10.01 13.81 -9.69
N PRO A 218 8.91 13.64 -8.94
CA PRO A 218 8.63 14.48 -7.77
C PRO A 218 9.61 14.28 -6.60
N ALA A 219 10.43 13.21 -6.64
CA ALA A 219 11.53 12.96 -5.73
C ALA A 219 12.64 12.21 -6.47
N ASP A 220 13.88 12.36 -5.98
CA ASP A 220 15.06 11.66 -6.50
C ASP A 220 14.86 10.14 -6.50
N VAL A 221 14.24 9.61 -5.44
CA VAL A 221 13.90 8.18 -5.28
C VAL A 221 12.47 8.05 -4.77
N ILE A 222 11.69 7.17 -5.40
CA ILE A 222 10.32 6.81 -5.01
C ILE A 222 10.27 5.29 -4.83
N LEU A 223 9.93 4.85 -3.62
CA LEU A 223 9.73 3.47 -3.25
C LEU A 223 8.27 3.08 -3.47
N ASN A 224 8.04 1.90 -4.02
CA ASN A 224 6.73 1.44 -4.46
C ASN A 224 6.06 0.48 -3.49
N ASP A 225 4.78 0.24 -3.71
CA ASP A 225 3.92 -0.65 -2.92
C ASP A 225 4.54 -2.02 -2.63
N SER A 226 4.92 -2.79 -3.65
CA SER A 226 5.48 -4.13 -3.47
C SER A 226 6.73 -4.15 -2.60
N PHE A 227 7.61 -3.14 -2.73
CA PHE A 227 8.80 -3.05 -1.91
C PHE A 227 8.45 -2.61 -0.48
N LEU A 228 7.66 -1.55 -0.34
CA LEU A 228 7.27 -1.00 0.97
C LEU A 228 6.55 -2.03 1.83
N PHE A 229 5.61 -2.78 1.26
CA PHE A 229 4.91 -3.85 1.98
C PHE A 229 5.76 -5.11 2.13
N GLY A 230 6.53 -5.50 1.10
CA GLY A 230 7.39 -6.68 1.15
C GLY A 230 8.51 -6.59 2.19
N ALA A 231 9.08 -5.39 2.39
CA ALA A 231 10.08 -5.14 3.43
C ALA A 231 9.46 -4.81 4.80
N ASN A 232 8.12 -4.79 4.91
CA ASN A 232 7.38 -4.28 6.08
C ASN A 232 7.88 -2.90 6.52
N ALA A 233 8.16 -2.01 5.56
CA ALA A 233 8.97 -0.82 5.78
C ALA A 233 8.36 0.13 6.82
N PHE A 234 7.06 0.35 6.75
CA PHE A 234 6.32 1.23 7.67
C PHE A 234 6.33 0.74 9.12
N SER A 235 6.55 -0.55 9.39
CA SER A 235 6.63 -1.07 10.76
C SER A 235 8.07 -1.30 11.19
N LYS A 236 8.87 -1.97 10.34
CA LYS A 236 10.25 -2.39 10.65
C LYS A 236 11.23 -1.21 10.70
N TYR A 237 10.99 -0.19 9.88
CA TYR A 237 11.92 0.94 9.68
C TYR A 237 11.29 2.30 10.02
N ASP A 238 10.20 2.33 10.80
CA ASP A 238 9.50 3.55 11.22
C ASP A 238 10.43 4.59 11.87
N CYS A 239 11.48 4.15 12.58
CA CYS A 239 12.48 5.03 13.17
C CYS A 239 13.30 5.84 12.15
N TYR A 240 13.27 5.48 10.87
CA TYR A 240 13.90 6.18 9.76
C TYR A 240 12.87 6.91 8.88
N LEU A 241 11.60 6.90 9.25
CA LEU A 241 10.52 7.55 8.51
C LEU A 241 10.36 8.99 8.99
N THR A 242 10.44 9.94 8.07
CA THR A 242 10.13 11.35 8.28
C THR A 242 8.85 11.70 7.55
N ASP A 243 7.97 12.48 8.19
CA ASP A 243 6.67 12.88 7.64
C ASP A 243 6.46 14.36 7.94
N GLU A 244 6.76 15.22 6.97
CA GLU A 244 6.71 16.70 7.10
C GLU A 244 5.28 17.27 7.18
N ASN A 245 4.26 16.45 7.46
CA ASN A 245 2.85 16.87 7.47
C ASN A 245 2.41 17.62 8.74
N ASP A 246 3.33 18.02 9.62
CA ASP A 246 2.95 18.51 10.95
C ASP A 246 2.70 20.03 11.04
N GLU A 247 3.01 20.90 10.06
CA GLU A 247 3.05 22.35 10.38
C GLU A 247 2.41 23.41 9.45
N ASP A 248 1.83 23.14 8.27
CA ASP A 248 1.24 24.24 7.47
C ASP A 248 -0.14 23.97 6.80
N GLU A 249 -1.08 24.88 7.12
CA GLU A 249 -2.46 25.09 6.65
C GLU A 249 -3.60 24.30 7.34
N GLU A 250 -3.94 24.74 8.56
CA GLU A 250 -5.26 25.05 9.20
C GLU A 250 -6.61 24.65 8.53
N ALA A 251 -6.70 23.66 7.65
CA ALA A 251 -7.94 23.24 7.04
C ALA A 251 -8.03 21.71 6.96
N TYR A 252 -8.99 21.18 7.73
CA TYR A 252 -9.52 19.81 7.70
C TYR A 252 -8.89 18.77 8.63
N PHE A 253 -8.56 19.20 9.85
CA PHE A 253 -8.67 18.36 11.04
C PHE A 253 -10.10 18.42 11.62
N PHE A 254 -11.14 18.15 10.83
CA PHE A 254 -12.45 17.81 11.39
C PHE A 254 -12.47 16.31 11.73
N VAL A 255 -11.88 16.02 12.89
CA VAL A 255 -12.28 14.96 13.82
C VAL A 255 -12.29 13.53 13.26
N ILE A 256 -11.11 12.90 13.23
CA ILE A 256 -11.04 11.50 13.65
C ILE A 256 -10.99 11.51 15.19
N SER A 257 -12.13 11.39 15.86
CA SER A 257 -12.17 11.18 17.32
C SER A 257 -11.90 9.70 17.61
N ILE A 258 -10.62 9.31 17.60
CA ILE A 258 -10.19 8.01 18.13
C ILE A 258 -10.02 8.15 19.64
N ASP A 259 -10.85 7.45 20.42
CA ASP A 259 -10.65 7.25 21.86
C ASP A 259 -9.42 6.35 22.04
N MET A 260 -8.28 6.97 22.34
CA MET A 260 -6.99 6.29 22.53
C MET A 260 -6.95 5.56 23.87
N ARG A 261 -7.49 4.34 23.91
CA ARG A 261 -7.20 3.38 24.98
C ARG A 261 -6.78 2.04 24.38
N HIS A 262 -5.47 1.82 24.26
CA HIS A 262 -4.71 0.65 24.74
C HIS A 262 -3.35 0.54 24.04
N LYS A 263 -2.39 0.01 24.80
CA LYS A 263 -0.92 0.01 24.65
C LYS A 263 -0.35 -1.33 24.11
N ASN A 264 0.88 -1.23 23.59
CA ASN A 264 2.04 -2.16 23.57
C ASN A 264 2.01 -3.42 22.66
N GLU A 265 2.98 -3.53 21.71
CA GLU A 265 4.24 -4.36 21.67
C GLU A 265 3.95 -5.83 21.24
N GLU A 266 4.67 -6.53 20.33
CA GLU A 266 6.10 -6.88 20.24
C GLU A 266 6.42 -7.69 18.91
N ASN A 267 7.71 -7.97 18.64
CA ASN A 267 8.37 -8.55 17.42
C ASN A 267 8.19 -10.07 17.15
N LEU A 268 8.36 -10.57 15.89
CA LEU A 268 8.67 -12.00 15.59
C LEU A 268 9.46 -12.30 14.28
N ASP A 269 10.14 -13.45 14.32
CA ASP A 269 11.19 -14.06 13.47
C ASP A 269 10.65 -15.09 12.43
N MET A 270 11.31 -15.22 11.25
CA MET A 270 10.75 -15.75 9.99
C MET A 270 11.06 -17.23 9.63
N ASP A 271 11.68 -18.04 10.51
CA ASP A 271 11.87 -19.49 10.26
C ASP A 271 11.48 -20.42 11.43
N SER A 272 10.80 -19.89 12.44
CA SER A 272 10.26 -20.68 13.55
C SER A 272 9.03 -21.52 13.12
N LEU A 273 8.57 -22.46 13.97
CA LEU A 273 7.27 -23.16 13.81
C LEU A 273 6.11 -22.17 13.50
N GLU A 274 6.26 -20.91 13.89
CA GLU A 274 5.29 -19.84 13.70
C GLU A 274 5.15 -19.43 12.23
N ASN A 275 6.16 -19.61 11.37
CA ASN A 275 6.06 -19.29 9.93
C ASN A 275 5.31 -20.36 9.14
N LYS A 276 5.42 -21.62 9.57
CA LYS A 276 4.55 -22.70 9.07
C LYS A 276 3.12 -22.54 9.59
N ALA A 277 2.95 -22.06 10.83
CA ALA A 277 1.65 -21.68 11.35
C ALA A 277 1.07 -20.47 10.60
N HIS A 278 1.91 -19.51 10.20
CA HIS A 278 1.54 -18.32 9.43
C HIS A 278 1.08 -18.69 8.01
N CYS A 279 1.82 -19.55 7.30
CA CYS A 279 1.38 -20.10 6.00
C CYS A 279 0.07 -20.88 6.12
N GLU A 280 -0.11 -21.67 7.19
CA GLU A 280 -1.37 -22.37 7.45
C GLU A 280 -2.51 -21.39 7.82
N LEU A 281 -2.21 -20.28 8.49
CA LEU A 281 -3.20 -19.24 8.83
C LEU A 281 -3.67 -18.48 7.58
N ILE A 282 -2.75 -18.18 6.65
CA ILE A 282 -3.07 -17.61 5.33
C ILE A 282 -4.00 -18.57 4.56
N ARG A 283 -3.65 -19.85 4.47
CA ARG A 283 -4.48 -20.86 3.81
C ARG A 283 -5.86 -21.00 4.45
N ARG A 284 -5.95 -20.97 5.78
CA ARG A 284 -7.22 -21.03 6.51
C ARG A 284 -8.11 -19.84 6.17
N GLY A 285 -7.53 -18.63 6.09
CA GLY A 285 -8.26 -17.44 5.66
C GLY A 285 -8.78 -17.56 4.23
N GLU A 286 -7.96 -18.04 3.29
CA GLU A 286 -8.38 -18.28 1.90
C GLU A 286 -9.51 -19.33 1.80
N GLU A 287 -9.44 -20.37 2.62
CA GLU A 287 -10.43 -21.45 2.63
C GLU A 287 -11.73 -21.05 3.34
N GLU A 288 -11.65 -20.22 4.40
CA GLU A 288 -12.81 -19.60 5.04
C GLU A 288 -13.55 -18.69 4.06
N ASP A 289 -12.83 -17.82 3.35
CA ASP A 289 -13.38 -16.99 2.28
C ASP A 289 -14.04 -17.85 1.19
N ARG A 290 -13.43 -18.99 0.82
CA ARG A 290 -14.01 -19.93 -0.14
C ARG A 290 -15.32 -20.54 0.37
N ILE A 291 -15.37 -20.96 1.64
CA ILE A 291 -16.55 -21.58 2.25
C ILE A 291 -17.67 -20.56 2.46
N GLU A 292 -17.37 -19.34 2.89
CA GLU A 292 -18.37 -18.27 3.04
C GLU A 292 -19.01 -17.86 1.71
N ASN A 293 -18.29 -18.02 0.59
CA ASN A 293 -18.81 -17.77 -0.74
C ASN A 293 -19.55 -18.98 -1.36
N LEU A 294 -19.64 -20.13 -0.67
CA LEU A 294 -20.49 -21.25 -1.10
C LEU A 294 -21.97 -20.98 -0.83
N PRO A 295 -22.89 -21.63 -1.58
CA PRO A 295 -24.30 -21.70 -1.23
C PRO A 295 -24.47 -22.26 0.19
N VAL A 296 -25.42 -21.71 0.97
CA VAL A 296 -25.64 -22.03 2.40
C VAL A 296 -25.67 -23.54 2.66
N GLU A 297 -26.35 -24.28 1.78
CA GLU A 297 -26.54 -25.74 1.86
C GLU A 297 -25.24 -26.56 1.74
N LYS A 298 -24.17 -25.96 1.20
CA LYS A 298 -22.86 -26.60 1.01
C LYS A 298 -21.84 -26.18 2.06
N ARG A 299 -22.16 -25.18 2.89
CA ARG A 299 -21.22 -24.62 3.88
C ARG A 299 -20.94 -25.61 5.00
N ASP A 300 -21.97 -26.29 5.50
CA ASP A 300 -21.83 -27.21 6.64
C ASP A 300 -20.90 -28.39 6.31
N ALA A 301 -21.07 -28.98 5.13
CA ALA A 301 -20.20 -30.07 4.65
C ALA A 301 -18.75 -29.58 4.40
N ALA A 302 -18.58 -28.37 3.86
CA ALA A 302 -17.26 -27.81 3.61
C ALA A 302 -16.54 -27.41 4.91
N TRP A 303 -17.27 -26.89 5.90
CA TRP A 303 -16.77 -26.64 7.25
C TRP A 303 -16.38 -27.92 7.96
N ALA A 304 -17.18 -29.00 7.84
CA ALA A 304 -16.84 -30.28 8.43
C ALA A 304 -15.50 -30.83 7.88
N ALA A 305 -15.29 -30.75 6.56
CA ALA A 305 -14.04 -31.18 5.92
C ALA A 305 -12.83 -30.29 6.31
N GLU A 306 -12.99 -28.97 6.33
CA GLU A 306 -11.93 -28.05 6.75
C GLU A 306 -11.60 -28.22 8.25
N ASN A 307 -12.60 -28.45 9.11
CA ASN A 307 -12.39 -28.73 10.53
C ASN A 307 -11.65 -30.06 10.75
N GLU A 308 -11.96 -31.10 9.98
CA GLU A 308 -11.24 -32.36 10.04
C GLU A 308 -9.76 -32.19 9.62
N ARG A 309 -9.51 -31.43 8.56
CA ARG A 309 -8.15 -31.10 8.11
C ARG A 309 -7.40 -30.27 9.16
N ARG A 310 -8.02 -29.26 9.76
CA ARG A 310 -7.45 -28.48 10.87
C ARG A 310 -7.10 -29.38 12.05
N ALA A 311 -7.96 -30.33 12.38
CA ALA A 311 -7.69 -31.30 13.43
C ALA A 311 -6.51 -32.23 13.08
N GLN A 312 -6.38 -32.68 11.83
CA GLN A 312 -5.23 -33.45 11.36
C GLN A 312 -3.92 -32.65 11.42
N TRP A 313 -3.93 -31.40 10.97
CA TRP A 313 -2.78 -30.49 11.06
C TRP A 313 -2.37 -30.25 12.51
N ASN A 314 -3.33 -29.94 13.39
CA ASN A 314 -3.08 -29.71 14.81
C ASN A 314 -2.47 -30.96 15.47
N ARG A 315 -2.94 -32.17 15.14
CA ARG A 315 -2.34 -33.43 15.62
C ARG A 315 -0.90 -33.62 15.13
N GLY A 316 -0.61 -33.27 13.88
CA GLY A 316 0.74 -33.32 13.32
C GLY A 316 1.71 -32.36 14.03
N GLN A 317 1.25 -31.15 14.35
CA GLN A 317 2.04 -30.16 15.11
C GLN A 317 2.33 -30.63 16.54
N THR A 318 1.35 -31.25 17.23
CA THR A 318 1.57 -31.85 18.56
C THR A 318 2.59 -32.99 18.52
N SER A 319 2.64 -33.79 17.44
CA SER A 319 3.62 -34.88 17.30
C SER A 319 5.06 -34.40 17.02
N LEU A 320 5.21 -33.27 16.31
CA LEU A 320 6.51 -32.63 16.04
C LEU A 320 7.10 -31.95 17.28
N GLN A 321 6.26 -31.47 18.20
CA GLN A 321 6.70 -30.91 19.49
C GLN A 321 7.17 -31.98 20.50
N LEU A 322 6.82 -33.26 20.30
CA LEU A 322 7.10 -34.35 21.25
C LEU A 322 8.28 -35.26 20.85
N ASN A 323 8.87 -35.13 19.64
CA ASN A 323 9.99 -36.00 19.23
C ASN A 323 10.91 -35.36 18.14
N PRO A 324 11.90 -34.52 18.52
CA PRO A 324 12.74 -33.79 17.57
C PRO A 324 13.92 -34.58 16.95
N GLU A 325 14.26 -35.80 17.41
CA GLU A 325 15.40 -36.58 16.88
C GLU A 325 14.97 -37.72 15.94
N ARG A 326 14.66 -37.42 14.66
CA ARG A 326 14.61 -38.45 13.60
C ARG A 326 14.56 -37.89 12.17
N VAL A 327 15.33 -36.85 11.83
CA VAL A 327 15.50 -36.45 10.41
C VAL A 327 16.95 -36.05 10.15
N SER A 328 17.87 -36.99 10.34
CA SER A 328 19.23 -36.90 9.81
C SER A 328 19.75 -38.31 9.55
N SER A 329 19.16 -38.96 8.55
CA SER A 329 19.74 -40.13 7.85
C SER A 329 18.91 -40.49 6.60
N SER A 330 19.28 -39.89 5.47
CA SER A 330 19.21 -40.45 4.11
C SER A 330 20.04 -39.59 3.18
#